data_AF-A0AAP3FX94-F1
#
_entry.id   AF-A0AAP3FX94-F1
#
_cell.length_a   1.000
_cell.length_b   1.000
_cell.length_c   1.000
_cell.angle_alpha   90.00
_cell.angle_beta   90.00
_cell.angle_gamma   90.00
#
_symmetry.space_group_name_H-M   'P 1'
#
loop_
_entity.id
_entity.type
_entity.pdbx_description
1 polymer ?
#
loop_
_entity_poly.entity_id
_entity_poly.type
_entity_poly.pdbx_seq_one_letter_code
_entity_poly.pdbx_strand_id
1 'polypeptide(L)' 'MNHICDICKEYINGKTICLRISDEKTYVDFNCCEDCAKGYSEKVKKECSNLSVKKTLEYLRLNNKYKISG' A
#
# COMPACT_ATOMS: atom_id res chain seq x y z
N MET A 1 13.62 -16.67 -2.47
CA MET A 1 13.97 -15.24 -2.36
C MET A 1 13.08 -14.66 -1.29
N ASN A 2 13.63 -14.23 -0.15
CA ASN A 2 12.83 -13.67 0.93
C ASN A 2 12.55 -12.20 0.60
N HIS A 3 11.33 -11.89 0.18
CA HIS A 3 10.92 -10.52 -0.08
C HIS A 3 10.63 -9.83 1.26
N ILE A 4 10.99 -8.56 1.38
CA ILE A 4 10.66 -7.74 2.55
C ILE A 4 9.36 -6.99 2.25
N CYS A 5 8.44 -7.01 3.19
CA CYS A 5 7.18 -6.28 3.10
C CYS A 5 7.45 -4.77 3.09
N ASP A 6 6.94 -4.09 2.06
CA ASP A 6 7.03 -2.66 1.89
C ASP A 6 6.35 -1.88 3.05
N ILE A 7 5.40 -2.49 3.74
CA ILE A 7 4.63 -1.83 4.80
C ILE A 7 5.22 -2.12 6.18
N CYS A 8 5.22 -3.38 6.65
CA CYS A 8 5.67 -3.73 7.99
C CYS A 8 7.20 -3.93 8.10
N LYS A 9 7.93 -3.95 6.99
CA LYS A 9 9.39 -4.17 6.92
C LYS A 9 9.86 -5.54 7.44
N GLU A 10 8.94 -6.49 7.63
CA GLU A 10 9.23 -7.88 7.96
C GLU A 10 9.40 -8.74 6.70
N TYR A 11 10.00 -9.92 6.85
CA TYR A 11 10.10 -10.89 5.77
C TYR A 11 8.73 -11.49 5.41
N ILE A 12 8.44 -11.56 4.12
CA ILE A 12 7.25 -12.21 3.59
C ILE A 12 7.49 -13.72 3.60
N ASN A 13 6.81 -14.41 4.51
CA ASN A 13 6.75 -15.87 4.52
C ASN A 13 5.60 -16.33 3.61
N GLY A 14 5.92 -16.62 2.35
CA GLY A 14 4.95 -17.12 1.38
C GLY A 14 4.83 -16.23 0.14
N LYS A 15 3.59 -16.00 -0.33
CA LYS A 15 3.34 -15.23 -1.54
C LYS A 15 3.44 -13.73 -1.26
N THR A 16 4.11 -13.01 -2.15
CA THR A 16 4.08 -11.54 -2.16
C THR A 16 2.77 -11.08 -2.78
N ILE A 17 2.06 -10.19 -2.09
CA ILE A 17 0.81 -9.58 -2.55
C ILE A 17 1.09 -8.14 -2.97
N CYS A 18 0.60 -7.76 -4.15
CA CYS A 18 0.63 -6.37 -4.60
C CYS A 18 -0.61 -5.63 -4.07
N LEU A 19 -0.39 -4.67 -3.18
CA LEU A 19 -1.41 -3.68 -2.81
C LEU A 19 -1.24 -2.44 -3.69
N ARG A 20 -2.26 -2.13 -4.49
CA ARG A 20 -2.32 -0.89 -5.27
C ARG A 20 -3.22 0.12 -4.59
N ILE A 21 -2.69 1.33 -4.38
CA ILE A 21 -3.48 2.50 -4.00
C ILE A 21 -3.49 3.43 -5.21
N SER A 22 -4.67 3.73 -5.74
CA SER A 22 -4.84 4.53 -6.96
C SER A 22 -6.00 5.50 -6.86
N ASP A 23 -5.86 6.63 -7.56
CA ASP A 23 -6.96 7.52 -7.95
C ASP A 23 -7.02 7.61 -9.49
N GLU A 24 -7.85 8.50 -10.03
CA GLU A 24 -8.02 8.64 -11.49
C GLU A 24 -6.74 9.01 -12.23
N LYS A 25 -5.75 9.62 -11.56
CA LYS A 25 -4.55 10.19 -12.18
C LYS A 25 -3.27 9.48 -11.79
N THR A 26 -3.24 8.85 -10.63
CA THR A 26 -2.00 8.36 -10.03
C THR A 26 -2.20 7.03 -9.33
N TYR A 27 -1.12 6.26 -9.21
CA TYR A 27 -1.11 5.05 -8.40
C TYR A 27 0.25 4.79 -7.75
N VAL A 28 0.21 3.99 -6.69
CA VAL A 28 1.39 3.43 -6.01
C VAL A 28 1.13 1.97 -5.70
N ASP A 29 2.15 1.14 -5.97
CA ASP A 29 2.15 -0.29 -5.67
C ASP A 29 3.07 -0.58 -4.48
N PHE A 30 2.63 -1.52 -3.64
CA PHE A 30 3.37 -2.03 -2.49
C PHE A 30 3.45 -3.55 -2.58
N ASN A 31 4.65 -4.10 -2.44
CA ASN A 31 4.86 -5.52 -2.27
C ASN A 31 4.77 -5.87 -0.78
N CYS A 32 3.70 -6.53 -0.39
CA CYS A 32 3.37 -6.76 1.01
C CYS A 32 3.04 -8.21 1.33
N CYS A 33 3.09 -8.55 2.62
CA CYS A 33 2.49 -9.77 3.12
C CYS A 33 0.95 -9.69 3.05
N GLU A 34 0.29 -10.84 3.12
CA GLU A 34 -1.17 -10.96 3.03
C GLU A 34 -1.89 -10.09 4.07
N ASP A 35 -1.42 -10.10 5.32
CA ASP A 35 -2.03 -9.32 6.41
C ASP A 35 -1.99 -7.82 6.15
N CYS A 36 -0.85 -7.30 5.68
CA CYS A 36 -0.71 -5.90 5.32
C CYS A 36 -1.60 -5.55 4.12
N ALA A 37 -1.57 -6.37 3.06
CA ALA A 37 -2.38 -6.12 1.88
C ALA A 37 -3.88 -6.03 2.22
N LYS A 38 -4.37 -6.99 3.01
CA LYS A 38 -5.79 -7.06 3.41
C LYS A 38 -6.16 -5.93 4.36
N GLY A 39 -5.36 -5.70 5.40
CA GLY A 39 -5.62 -4.66 6.40
C GLY A 39 -5.64 -3.25 5.81
N TYR A 40 -4.71 -2.92 4.92
CA TYR A 40 -4.68 -1.61 4.29
C TYR A 40 -5.72 -1.47 3.18
N SER A 41 -6.02 -2.52 2.41
CA SER A 41 -7.11 -2.50 1.43
C SER A 41 -8.46 -2.15 2.09
N GLU A 42 -8.77 -2.77 3.24
CA GLU A 42 -9.99 -2.47 3.99
C GLU A 42 -10.00 -1.03 4.52
N LYS A 43 -8.88 -0.54 5.06
CA LYS A 43 -8.76 0.85 5.53
C LYS A 43 -8.93 1.86 4.40
N VAL A 44 -8.28 1.63 3.25
CA VAL A 44 -8.43 2.51 2.08
C VAL A 44 -9.89 2.58 1.66
N LYS A 45 -10.58 1.43 1.59
CA LYS A 45 -11.99 1.37 1.19
C LYS A 45 -12.93 2.08 2.18
N LYS A 46 -12.68 1.97 3.50
CA LYS A 46 -13.55 2.53 4.54
C LYS A 46 -13.26 3.99 4.86
N GLU A 47 -12.00 4.38 4.87
CA GLU A 47 -11.54 5.65 5.44
C GLU A 47 -10.99 6.61 4.38
N CYS A 48 -10.62 6.11 3.19
CA CYS A 48 -9.91 6.90 2.17
C CYS A 48 -10.61 6.90 0.79
N SER A 49 -11.88 6.49 0.70
CA SER A 49 -12.60 6.31 -0.58
C SER A 49 -12.67 7.57 -1.46
N ASN A 50 -12.61 8.76 -0.85
CA ASN A 50 -12.65 10.06 -1.53
C ASN A 50 -11.33 10.84 -1.45
N LEU A 51 -10.25 10.19 -1.01
CA LEU A 51 -8.93 10.83 -0.89
C LEU A 51 -8.07 10.54 -2.12
N SER A 52 -7.28 11.53 -2.54
CA SER A 52 -6.24 11.30 -3.55
C SER A 52 -5.16 10.36 -3.00
N VAL A 53 -4.39 9.72 -3.88
CA VAL A 53 -3.31 8.80 -3.48
C VAL A 53 -2.39 9.45 -2.46
N LYS A 54 -1.94 10.69 -2.71
CA LYS A 54 -1.07 11.41 -1.78
C LYS A 54 -1.68 11.57 -0.38
N LYS A 55 -2.96 11.96 -0.29
CA LYS A 55 -3.66 12.14 1.00
C LYS A 55 -3.87 10.80 1.70
N THR A 56 -4.17 9.75 0.94
CA THR A 56 -4.29 8.38 1.46
C THR A 56 -2.98 7.89 2.06
N LEU A 57 -1.84 8.12 1.38
CA LEU A 57 -0.53 7.75 1.89
C LEU A 57 -0.14 8.54 3.15
N GLU A 58 -0.45 9.83 3.18
CA GLU A 58 -0.28 10.69 4.37
C GLU A 58 -1.09 10.17 5.56
N TYR A 59 -2.38 9.92 5.34
CA TYR A 59 -3.31 9.44 6.36
C TYR A 59 -2.89 8.08 6.93
N LEU A 60 -2.50 7.16 6.05
CA LEU A 60 -2.07 5.79 6.41
C LEU A 60 -0.61 5.73 6.87
N ARG A 61 0.12 6.85 6.89
CA ARG A 61 1.54 6.94 7.24
C ARG A 61 2.44 6.05 6.39
N LEU A 62 2.09 5.87 5.12
CA LEU A 62 2.84 5.09 4.12
C LEU A 62 3.84 5.92 3.31
N ASN A 63 4.05 7.19 3.68
CA ASN A 63 4.78 8.21 2.93
C ASN A 63 6.30 8.00 2.73
N ASN A 64 6.87 6.88 3.15
CA ASN A 64 8.30 6.67 3.03
C ASN A 64 8.66 5.83 1.80
N LYS A 65 9.15 6.54 0.76
CA LYS A 65 9.97 6.05 -0.37
C LYS A 65 9.26 5.59 -1.66
N TYR A 66 7.94 5.65 -1.75
CA TYR A 66 7.24 5.18 -2.96
C TYR A 66 7.14 6.27 -4.02
N LYS A 67 7.58 5.95 -5.25
CA LYS A 67 7.38 6.83 -6.41
C LYS A 67 5.90 6.76 -6.81
N ILE A 68 5.19 7.87 -6.65
CA ILE A 68 3.86 8.04 -7.24
C ILE A 68 4.02 8.01 -8.75
N SER A 69 3.38 7.05 -9.39
CA SER A 69 3.31 6.95 -10.85
C SER A 69 2.04 7.67 -11.32
N GLY A 70 2.12 8.42 -12.40
CA GLY A 70 1.02 9.15 -13.01
C GLY A 70 1.05 9.03 -14.52
#